data_AF-A0A965UV05-F1
#
_entry.id   AF-A0A965UV05-F1
#
_cell.length_a   1.000
_cell.length_b   1.000
_cell.length_c   1.000
_cell.angle_alpha   90.00
_cell.angle_beta   90.00
_cell.angle_gamma   90.00
#
_symmetry.space_group_name_H-M   'P 1'
#
loop_
_entity.id
_entity.type
_entity.pdbx_description
1 polymer ?
#
loop_
_entity_poly.entity_id
_entity_poly.type
_entity_poly.pdbx_seq_one_letter_code
_entity_poly.pdbx_strand_id
1 'polypeptide(L)'
;MPGRLVFSTTADGASSPTERMRIHNDGRISTGTTSAPGASLFGFSINRLGLQGFLESYRNVGNNGQTAVIGGTAGEAYIEGDGDLKNTNNSYGAISDQKLKENIVDASSQWVDIKNLQVRKYNFKPETGYNTHTQIGLIAQEVETVSPGLVDETINEETGESTKTVNYSVLYMKAVKALQEAMERIEALETKVAALETQ
;
A
#
# COMPACT_ATOMS: atom_id res chain seq x y z
N MET A 1 -1.12 0.34 44.24
CA MET A 1 -2.49 0.55 43.70
C MET A 1 -2.35 0.98 42.25
N PRO A 2 -3.09 0.39 41.29
CA PRO A 2 -3.10 0.86 39.92
C PRO A 2 -3.89 2.19 39.83
N GLY A 3 -3.20 3.30 39.57
CA GLY A 3 -3.80 4.62 39.42
C GLY A 3 -4.19 4.96 37.98
N ARG A 4 -4.87 6.09 37.77
CA ARG A 4 -5.12 6.67 36.44
C ARG A 4 -4.98 8.18 36.49
N LEU A 5 -4.60 8.81 35.39
CA LEU A 5 -4.69 10.26 35.21
C LEU A 5 -5.90 10.58 34.33
N VAL A 6 -6.65 11.63 34.66
CA VAL A 6 -7.87 12.03 33.95
C VAL A 6 -7.83 13.54 33.70
N PHE A 7 -8.00 13.92 32.44
CA PHE A 7 -8.18 15.30 32.01
C PHE A 7 -9.65 15.49 31.63
N SER A 8 -10.29 16.48 32.25
CA SER A 8 -11.72 16.78 32.05
C SER A 8 -11.90 18.23 31.63
N THR A 9 -12.95 18.51 30.86
CA THR A 9 -13.41 19.88 30.58
C THR A 9 -14.91 19.98 30.82
N THR A 10 -15.33 21.09 31.41
CA THR A 10 -16.75 21.45 31.52
C THR A 10 -17.14 22.15 30.21
N ALA A 11 -18.23 21.70 29.57
CA ALA A 11 -18.78 22.43 28.43
C ALA A 11 -19.43 23.73 28.90
N ASP A 12 -19.58 24.72 28.02
CA ASP A 12 -20.31 25.94 28.36
C ASP A 12 -21.76 25.61 28.77
N GLY A 13 -22.25 26.28 29.82
CA GLY A 13 -23.54 25.98 30.46
C GLY A 13 -23.63 24.65 31.23
N ALA A 14 -22.61 23.79 31.26
CA ALA A 14 -22.65 22.53 32.00
C ALA A 14 -22.23 22.70 33.48
N SER A 15 -22.87 21.95 34.38
CA SER A 15 -22.61 22.00 35.83
C SER A 15 -21.54 21.00 36.32
N SER A 16 -21.04 20.13 35.46
CA SER A 16 -20.05 19.09 35.82
C SER A 16 -19.00 18.87 34.72
N PRO A 17 -17.72 18.66 35.06
CA PRO A 17 -16.69 18.30 34.08
C PRO A 17 -17.01 16.97 33.38
N THR A 18 -16.75 16.91 32.07
CA THR A 18 -16.76 15.68 31.29
C THR A 18 -15.33 15.21 31.05
N GLU A 19 -15.05 13.93 31.27
CA GLU A 19 -13.75 13.31 30.94
C GLU A 19 -13.47 13.42 29.43
N ARG A 20 -12.30 13.95 29.07
CA ARG A 20 -11.88 14.13 27.67
C ARG A 20 -10.69 13.27 27.28
N MET A 21 -9.76 13.07 28.21
CA MET A 21 -8.61 12.18 28.06
C MET A 21 -8.35 11.43 29.36
N ARG A 22 -7.89 10.18 29.26
CA ARG A 22 -7.41 9.38 30.39
C ARG A 22 -6.12 8.67 30.04
N ILE A 23 -5.17 8.64 30.97
CA ILE A 23 -4.09 7.66 31.02
C ILE A 23 -4.50 6.59 32.03
N HIS A 24 -4.74 5.38 31.52
CA HIS A 24 -5.15 4.21 32.30
C HIS A 24 -3.98 3.63 33.10
N ASN A 25 -4.27 2.68 33.99
CA ASN A 25 -3.28 2.01 34.84
C ASN A 25 -2.30 1.11 34.07
N ASP A 26 -2.66 0.70 32.86
CA ASP A 26 -1.87 -0.08 31.90
C ASP A 26 -1.06 0.81 30.94
N GLY A 27 -1.06 2.13 31.13
CA GLY A 27 -0.38 3.09 30.28
C GLY A 27 -1.14 3.49 29.01
N ARG A 28 -2.31 2.88 28.74
CA ARG A 28 -3.14 3.29 27.60
C ARG A 28 -3.57 4.74 27.76
N ILE A 29 -3.52 5.50 26.68
CA ILE A 29 -4.15 6.82 26.58
C ILE A 29 -5.45 6.64 25.80
N SER A 30 -6.56 7.19 26.30
CA SER A 30 -7.84 7.26 25.58
C SER A 30 -8.29 8.70 25.48
N THR A 31 -8.84 9.11 24.34
CA THR A 31 -9.49 10.42 24.13
C THR A 31 -10.90 10.23 23.60
N GLY A 32 -11.85 11.02 24.12
CA GLY A 32 -13.28 10.90 23.78
C GLY A 32 -14.00 9.65 24.30
N THR A 33 -13.27 8.67 24.84
CA THR A 33 -13.81 7.42 25.40
C THR A 33 -13.13 7.05 26.72
N THR A 34 -13.87 6.39 27.62
CA THR A 34 -13.37 5.86 28.89
C THR A 34 -12.98 4.38 28.83
N SER A 35 -13.17 3.73 27.66
CA SER A 35 -12.90 2.30 27.40
C SER A 35 -12.20 2.11 26.05
N ALA A 36 -11.97 0.88 25.58
CA ALA A 36 -11.43 0.66 24.23
C ALA A 36 -12.45 1.16 23.18
N PRO A 37 -12.06 1.99 22.20
CA PRO A 37 -12.96 2.39 21.12
C PRO A 37 -13.32 1.19 20.23
N GLY A 38 -14.44 1.29 19.52
CA GLY A 38 -14.93 0.25 18.61
C GLY A 38 -16.24 0.64 17.94
N ALA A 39 -16.86 -0.31 17.25
CA ALA A 39 -18.06 -0.14 16.42
C ALA A 39 -19.21 0.67 17.04
N SER A 40 -19.40 0.57 18.36
CA SER A 40 -20.46 1.25 19.11
C SER A 40 -19.92 2.23 20.16
N LEU A 41 -18.61 2.50 20.18
CA LEU A 41 -17.97 3.38 21.16
C LEU A 41 -16.90 4.24 20.47
N PHE A 42 -17.32 5.43 20.06
CA PHE A 42 -16.49 6.38 19.34
C PHE A 42 -15.43 7.01 20.25
N GLY A 43 -14.20 7.14 19.75
CA GLY A 43 -13.06 7.68 20.46
C GLY A 43 -11.75 7.17 19.87
N PHE A 44 -10.62 7.59 20.45
CA PHE A 44 -9.28 7.22 19.99
C PHE A 44 -8.44 6.73 21.16
N SER A 45 -7.46 5.85 20.89
CA SER A 45 -6.51 5.40 21.90
C SER A 45 -5.09 5.22 21.37
N ILE A 46 -4.12 5.50 22.24
CA ILE A 46 -2.68 5.28 22.03
C ILE A 46 -2.23 4.25 23.05
N ASN A 47 -1.49 3.25 22.59
CA ASN A 47 -0.88 2.15 23.38
C ASN A 47 -1.90 1.26 24.12
N ARG A 48 -1.85 -0.06 23.90
CA ARG A 48 -2.57 -1.05 24.71
C ARG A 48 -1.83 -2.39 24.66
N LEU A 49 -1.56 -2.98 25.81
CA LEU A 49 -1.24 -4.40 25.90
C LEU A 49 -2.49 -5.23 25.54
N GLY A 50 -2.50 -5.83 24.34
CA GLY A 50 -3.47 -6.87 23.95
C GLY A 50 -4.67 -6.49 23.06
N LEU A 51 -4.49 -5.60 22.06
CA LEU A 51 -5.41 -5.32 20.91
C LEU A 51 -6.81 -4.73 21.26
N GLN A 52 -7.52 -3.93 20.45
CA GLN A 52 -7.19 -3.12 19.27
C GLN A 52 -7.41 -1.61 19.59
N GLY A 53 -6.97 -0.72 18.69
CA GLY A 53 -7.25 0.72 18.66
C GLY A 53 -5.98 1.56 18.84
N PHE A 54 -5.31 1.92 17.73
CA PHE A 54 -3.90 2.37 17.73
C PHE A 54 -3.60 3.63 16.91
N LEU A 55 -2.53 4.32 17.31
CA LEU A 55 -1.53 5.05 16.48
C LEU A 55 -0.37 5.44 17.43
N GLU A 56 0.94 5.26 17.19
CA GLU A 56 1.72 4.38 16.29
C GLU A 56 3.17 4.27 16.89
N SER A 57 4.18 3.86 16.10
CA SER A 57 5.64 4.04 16.34
C SER A 57 6.30 3.21 17.47
N TYR A 58 7.53 2.70 17.39
CA TYR A 58 8.51 2.36 16.31
C TYR A 58 9.52 1.35 16.92
N ARG A 59 10.32 0.61 16.12
CA ARG A 59 11.57 -0.03 16.61
C ARG A 59 12.57 -0.38 15.49
N ASN A 60 13.85 -0.45 15.86
CA ASN A 60 14.90 -1.06 15.03
C ASN A 60 14.61 -2.58 14.83
N VAL A 61 15.10 -3.11 13.71
CA VAL A 61 14.59 -4.27 12.94
C VAL A 61 14.33 -5.57 13.70
N GLY A 62 13.46 -6.43 13.10
CA GLY A 62 13.43 -7.86 13.40
C GLY A 62 12.10 -8.60 13.31
N ASN A 63 10.94 -7.98 13.03
CA ASN A 63 9.67 -8.72 12.89
C ASN A 63 8.52 -7.93 12.21
N ASN A 64 7.59 -8.62 11.55
CA ASN A 64 6.40 -8.07 10.88
C ASN A 64 5.24 -7.79 11.87
N GLY A 65 5.36 -6.75 12.70
CA GLY A 65 4.25 -6.28 13.56
C GLY A 65 3.42 -5.17 12.89
N GLN A 66 2.11 -5.09 13.15
CA GLN A 66 1.27 -3.98 12.67
C GLN A 66 1.77 -2.63 13.24
N THR A 67 1.88 -1.60 12.39
CA THR A 67 2.21 -0.23 12.82
C THR A 67 0.95 0.61 12.96
N ALA A 68 0.15 0.73 11.88
CA ALA A 68 -1.12 1.45 11.88
C ALA A 68 -2.29 0.54 11.49
N VAL A 69 -3.42 0.65 12.20
CA VAL A 69 -4.68 -0.04 11.87
C VAL A 69 -5.80 0.99 11.76
N ILE A 70 -6.43 1.08 10.59
CA ILE A 70 -7.61 1.92 10.32
C ILE A 70 -8.76 0.96 10.04
N GLY A 71 -9.54 0.64 11.08
CA GLY A 71 -10.55 -0.41 11.06
C GLY A 71 -11.96 0.05 11.44
N GLY A 72 -12.96 -0.68 10.95
CA GLY A 72 -14.36 -0.57 11.33
C GLY A 72 -15.06 -1.93 11.28
N THR A 73 -16.32 -2.00 11.71
CA THR A 73 -17.06 -3.26 11.97
C THR A 73 -17.23 -4.21 10.77
N ALA A 74 -16.88 -3.79 9.56
CA ALA A 74 -17.11 -4.50 8.31
C ALA A 74 -15.88 -4.55 7.38
N GLY A 75 -14.70 -4.16 7.88
CA GLY A 75 -13.47 -4.16 7.10
C GLY A 75 -12.33 -3.42 7.79
N GLU A 76 -11.10 -3.86 7.50
CA GLU A 76 -9.87 -3.30 8.01
C GLU A 76 -8.92 -2.97 6.85
N ALA A 77 -8.24 -1.83 6.97
CA ALA A 77 -7.02 -1.51 6.26
C ALA A 77 -5.91 -1.29 7.30
N TYR A 78 -4.78 -1.97 7.17
CA TYR A 78 -3.66 -1.82 8.09
C TYR A 78 -2.32 -1.92 7.37
N ILE A 79 -1.34 -1.23 7.93
CA ILE A 79 0.05 -1.20 7.46
C ILE A 79 0.86 -2.10 8.39
N GLU A 80 1.56 -3.08 7.81
CA GLU A 80 2.53 -3.93 8.50
C GLU A 80 3.87 -3.18 8.65
N GLY A 81 4.70 -3.59 9.62
CA GLY A 81 5.91 -2.86 10.01
C GLY A 81 7.06 -2.89 9.00
N ASP A 82 6.92 -3.67 7.93
CA ASP A 82 7.74 -3.66 6.72
C ASP A 82 7.14 -2.82 5.57
N GLY A 83 5.99 -2.16 5.82
CA GLY A 83 5.31 -1.26 4.88
C GLY A 83 4.17 -1.91 4.09
N ASP A 84 3.95 -3.22 4.25
CA ASP A 84 2.93 -3.96 3.50
C ASP A 84 1.51 -3.48 3.86
N LEU A 85 0.74 -3.04 2.86
CA LEU A 85 -0.65 -2.61 3.04
C LEU A 85 -1.60 -3.81 2.86
N LYS A 86 -2.22 -4.26 3.94
CA LYS A 86 -3.32 -5.23 3.88
C LYS A 86 -4.65 -4.49 3.90
N ASN A 87 -5.54 -4.82 2.98
CA ASN A 87 -6.93 -4.36 3.00
C ASN A 87 -7.86 -5.53 2.64
N THR A 88 -9.08 -5.50 3.20
CA THR A 88 -10.01 -6.64 3.26
C THR A 88 -10.32 -7.31 1.92
N ASN A 89 -10.30 -6.58 0.81
CA ASN A 89 -10.73 -7.07 -0.52
C ASN A 89 -9.76 -6.68 -1.65
N ASN A 90 -8.52 -6.32 -1.33
CA ASN A 90 -7.49 -5.88 -2.28
C ASN A 90 -7.93 -4.72 -3.22
N SER A 91 -8.73 -3.79 -2.70
CA SER A 91 -9.31 -2.68 -3.48
C SER A 91 -8.38 -1.47 -3.55
N TYR A 92 -8.01 -1.08 -4.77
CA TYR A 92 -7.23 0.13 -5.07
C TYR A 92 -7.98 0.96 -6.12
N GLY A 93 -8.24 2.22 -5.82
CA GLY A 93 -8.99 3.13 -6.68
C GLY A 93 -8.18 4.35 -7.12
N ALA A 94 -8.41 4.82 -8.35
CA ALA A 94 -7.87 6.07 -8.87
C ALA A 94 -8.98 6.85 -9.59
N ILE A 95 -8.93 8.18 -9.51
CA ILE A 95 -9.87 9.05 -10.22
C ILE A 95 -9.58 8.94 -11.73
N SER A 96 -10.57 8.47 -12.50
CA SER A 96 -10.39 8.12 -13.91
C SER A 96 -11.40 8.76 -14.88
N ASP A 97 -12.29 9.60 -14.37
CA ASP A 97 -13.38 10.26 -15.09
C ASP A 97 -12.90 11.09 -16.30
N GLN A 98 -13.56 10.94 -17.45
CA GLN A 98 -13.24 11.67 -18.68
C GLN A 98 -13.30 13.18 -18.52
N LYS A 99 -14.19 13.72 -17.67
CA LYS A 99 -14.32 15.18 -17.46
C LYS A 99 -13.09 15.81 -16.78
N LEU A 100 -12.21 14.98 -16.22
CA LEU A 100 -10.97 15.39 -15.54
C LEU A 100 -9.72 15.06 -16.38
N LYS A 101 -9.89 14.76 -17.67
CA LYS A 101 -8.83 14.36 -18.59
C LYS A 101 -8.94 15.13 -19.90
N GLU A 102 -7.79 15.43 -20.49
CA GLU A 102 -7.65 16.09 -21.78
C GLU A 102 -6.68 15.30 -22.68
N ASN A 103 -6.61 15.65 -23.96
CA ASN A 103 -5.68 15.06 -24.94
C ASN A 103 -5.74 13.51 -25.02
N ILE A 104 -6.96 12.96 -24.92
CA ILE A 104 -7.22 11.51 -24.95
C ILE A 104 -7.02 10.99 -26.37
N VAL A 105 -5.97 10.19 -26.56
CA VAL A 105 -5.60 9.51 -27.81
C VAL A 105 -5.20 8.06 -27.54
N ASP A 106 -5.17 7.23 -28.58
CA ASP A 106 -4.76 5.83 -28.45
C ASP A 106 -3.28 5.71 -28.01
N ALA A 107 -3.02 4.75 -27.13
CA ALA A 107 -1.67 4.44 -26.69
C ALA A 107 -0.88 3.67 -27.78
N SER A 108 0.37 4.09 -28.01
CA SER A 108 1.35 3.37 -28.81
C SER A 108 1.52 1.91 -28.37
N SER A 109 2.06 1.05 -29.24
CA SER A 109 2.34 -0.36 -28.93
C SER A 109 3.18 -0.51 -27.65
N GLN A 110 2.79 -1.43 -26.78
CA GLN A 110 3.53 -1.76 -25.54
C GLN A 110 4.23 -3.12 -25.62
N TRP A 111 4.13 -3.79 -26.77
CA TRP A 111 4.65 -5.14 -27.00
C TRP A 111 6.16 -5.28 -26.74
N VAL A 112 6.96 -4.33 -27.25
CA VAL A 112 8.43 -4.41 -27.18
C VAL A 112 8.91 -4.25 -25.73
N ASP A 113 8.38 -3.26 -25.01
CA ASP A 113 8.65 -3.05 -23.59
C ASP A 113 8.36 -4.33 -22.80
N ILE A 114 7.11 -4.80 -22.82
CA ILE A 114 6.65 -5.95 -22.03
C ILE A 114 7.42 -7.23 -22.37
N LYS A 115 7.77 -7.45 -23.64
CA LYS A 115 8.57 -8.62 -24.06
C LYS A 115 10.02 -8.57 -23.57
N ASN A 116 10.59 -7.37 -23.40
CA ASN A 116 12.00 -7.18 -23.03
C ASN A 116 12.20 -7.07 -21.51
N LEU A 117 11.15 -6.85 -20.72
CA LEU A 117 11.24 -6.86 -19.25
C LEU A 117 11.68 -8.24 -18.72
N GLN A 118 12.60 -8.21 -17.76
CA GLN A 118 13.18 -9.43 -17.18
C GLN A 118 12.62 -9.68 -15.78
N VAL A 119 11.75 -10.68 -15.66
CA VAL A 119 11.23 -11.12 -14.36
C VAL A 119 12.32 -11.92 -13.64
N ARG A 120 12.68 -11.46 -12.43
CA ARG A 120 13.74 -12.04 -11.60
C ARG A 120 13.17 -12.68 -10.34
N LYS A 121 13.91 -13.65 -9.79
CA LYS A 121 13.79 -14.05 -8.40
C LYS A 121 14.94 -13.42 -7.63
N TYR A 122 14.65 -12.78 -6.50
CA TYR A 122 15.63 -12.10 -5.68
C TYR A 122 15.24 -12.16 -4.20
N ASN A 123 16.20 -11.87 -3.34
CA ASN A 123 16.02 -11.73 -1.90
C ASN A 123 16.69 -10.39 -1.52
N PHE A 124 16.20 -9.71 -0.48
CA PHE A 124 16.96 -8.58 0.07
C PHE A 124 18.30 -9.05 0.64
N LYS A 125 19.33 -8.20 0.56
CA LYS A 125 20.64 -8.54 1.12
C LYS A 125 20.58 -8.51 2.65
N PRO A 126 21.26 -9.42 3.38
CA PRO A 126 21.16 -9.50 4.84
C PRO A 126 21.50 -8.20 5.57
N GLU A 127 22.46 -7.42 5.06
CA GLU A 127 22.90 -6.15 5.63
C GLU A 127 21.82 -5.04 5.62
N THR A 128 20.74 -5.21 4.84
CA THR A 128 19.62 -4.25 4.81
C THR A 128 18.70 -4.35 6.04
N GLY A 129 18.76 -5.45 6.79
CA GLY A 129 17.83 -5.73 7.89
C GLY A 129 16.41 -6.13 7.46
N TYR A 130 16.12 -6.16 6.15
CA TYR A 130 14.83 -6.60 5.60
C TYR A 130 14.70 -8.13 5.53
N ASN A 131 13.48 -8.62 5.31
CA ASN A 131 13.19 -10.04 5.22
C ASN A 131 13.84 -10.70 3.99
N THR A 132 14.77 -11.62 4.23
CA THR A 132 15.59 -12.29 3.21
C THR A 132 14.91 -13.48 2.52
N HIS A 133 13.59 -13.65 2.64
CA HIS A 133 12.82 -14.60 1.83
C HIS A 133 12.91 -14.30 0.31
N THR A 134 12.71 -15.32 -0.53
CA THR A 134 12.75 -15.19 -1.99
C THR A 134 11.44 -14.63 -2.52
N GLN A 135 11.56 -13.52 -3.25
CA GLN A 135 10.50 -12.81 -3.95
C GLN A 135 10.62 -13.02 -5.47
N ILE A 136 9.58 -12.61 -6.20
CA ILE A 136 9.57 -12.52 -7.66
C ILE A 136 9.13 -11.11 -8.06
N GLY A 137 9.84 -10.50 -9.02
CA GLY A 137 9.58 -9.12 -9.42
C GLY A 137 10.54 -8.64 -10.50
N LEU A 138 10.77 -7.33 -10.56
CA LEU A 138 11.65 -6.67 -11.52
C LEU A 138 12.81 -5.97 -10.80
N ILE A 139 13.94 -5.82 -11.49
CA ILE A 139 15.08 -5.00 -11.04
C ILE A 139 14.99 -3.64 -11.74
N ALA A 140 14.87 -2.55 -10.98
CA ALA A 140 14.59 -1.22 -11.52
C ALA A 140 15.60 -0.78 -12.60
N GLN A 141 16.88 -1.09 -12.42
CA GLN A 141 17.93 -0.79 -13.39
C GLN A 141 17.77 -1.58 -14.71
N GLU A 142 17.25 -2.81 -14.68
CA GLU A 142 16.94 -3.58 -15.89
C GLU A 142 15.71 -2.97 -16.59
N VAL A 143 14.68 -2.60 -15.82
CA VAL A 143 13.46 -1.92 -16.33
C VAL A 143 13.81 -0.60 -17.00
N GLU A 144 14.70 0.20 -16.41
CA GLU A 144 15.11 1.51 -16.90
C GLU A 144 15.70 1.45 -18.32
N THR A 145 16.44 0.38 -18.66
CA THR A 145 16.99 0.18 -20.02
C THR A 145 15.92 -0.14 -21.08
N VAL A 146 14.72 -0.55 -20.66
CA VAL A 146 13.61 -0.98 -21.53
C VAL A 146 12.50 0.08 -21.60
N SER A 147 12.12 0.64 -20.46
CA SER A 147 11.02 1.61 -20.32
C SER A 147 11.34 2.59 -19.18
N PRO A 148 12.14 3.64 -19.42
CA PRO A 148 12.57 4.58 -18.38
C PRO A 148 11.42 5.18 -17.57
N GLY A 149 10.29 5.49 -18.21
CA GLY A 149 9.09 6.04 -17.55
C GLY A 149 8.33 5.07 -16.63
N LEU A 150 8.83 3.84 -16.42
CA LEU A 150 8.38 2.95 -15.34
C LEU A 150 9.22 3.08 -14.06
N VAL A 151 10.28 3.89 -14.04
CA VAL A 151 11.25 3.95 -12.95
C VAL A 151 11.32 5.36 -12.38
N ASP A 152 11.04 5.48 -11.08
CA ASP A 152 11.27 6.70 -10.31
C ASP A 152 12.50 6.53 -9.43
N GLU A 153 13.25 7.62 -9.21
CA GLU A 153 14.46 7.63 -8.38
C GLU A 153 14.30 8.64 -7.25
N THR A 154 14.48 8.18 -6.01
CA THR A 154 14.50 9.02 -4.81
C THR A 154 15.92 9.13 -4.29
N ILE A 155 16.36 10.34 -3.95
CA ILE A 155 17.67 10.60 -3.33
C ILE A 155 17.45 10.83 -1.85
N ASN A 156 18.23 10.14 -1.01
CA ASN A 156 18.30 10.43 0.42
C ASN A 156 19.09 11.75 0.61
N GLU A 157 18.45 12.79 1.14
CA GLU A 157 19.08 14.11 1.31
C GLU A 157 20.21 14.12 2.37
N GLU A 158 20.22 13.17 3.31
CA GLU A 158 21.26 13.07 4.36
C GLU A 158 22.49 12.28 3.89
N THR A 159 22.30 11.18 3.14
CA THR A 159 23.41 10.31 2.69
C THR A 159 23.85 10.57 1.25
N GLY A 160 23.03 11.21 0.43
CA GLY A 160 23.23 11.37 -1.02
C GLY A 160 22.99 10.09 -1.82
N GLU A 161 22.60 8.98 -1.19
CA GLU A 161 22.35 7.71 -1.87
C GLU A 161 21.03 7.75 -2.65
N SER A 162 21.02 7.25 -3.89
CA SER A 162 19.81 7.12 -4.69
C SER A 162 19.22 5.71 -4.64
N THR A 163 17.90 5.63 -4.62
CA THR A 163 17.13 4.37 -4.67
C THR A 163 16.09 4.47 -5.76
N LYS A 164 16.14 3.51 -6.70
CA LYS A 164 15.18 3.39 -7.81
C LYS A 164 14.01 2.47 -7.44
N THR A 165 12.81 2.84 -7.87
CA THR A 165 11.55 2.12 -7.64
C THR A 165 10.84 1.86 -8.97
N VAL A 166 9.88 0.92 -9.02
CA VAL A 166 9.15 0.57 -10.24
C VAL A 166 7.67 0.89 -10.09
N ASN A 167 7.12 1.64 -11.05
CA ASN A 167 5.71 2.03 -11.12
C ASN A 167 4.83 0.87 -11.62
N TYR A 168 4.59 -0.11 -10.73
CA TYR A 168 3.83 -1.32 -11.02
C TYR A 168 2.39 -1.05 -11.50
N SER A 169 1.73 0.03 -11.03
CA SER A 169 0.40 0.45 -11.50
C SER A 169 0.39 0.81 -13.00
N VAL A 170 1.45 1.48 -13.48
CA VAL A 170 1.63 1.82 -14.91
C VAL A 170 2.03 0.57 -15.70
N LEU A 171 2.88 -0.29 -15.13
CA LEU A 171 3.26 -1.57 -15.74
C LEU A 171 2.03 -2.45 -16.03
N TYR A 172 1.05 -2.52 -15.13
CA TYR A 172 -0.18 -3.28 -15.36
C TYR A 172 -0.97 -2.75 -16.58
N MET A 173 -1.05 -1.43 -16.75
CA MET A 173 -1.69 -0.86 -17.94
C MET A 173 -0.92 -1.15 -19.23
N LYS A 174 0.42 -1.11 -19.20
CA LYS A 174 1.25 -1.54 -20.34
C LYS A 174 1.04 -3.02 -20.66
N ALA A 175 0.95 -3.89 -19.66
CA ALA A 175 0.69 -5.32 -19.83
C ALA A 175 -0.70 -5.60 -20.44
N VAL A 176 -1.73 -4.86 -20.02
CA VAL A 176 -3.07 -4.94 -20.63
C VAL A 176 -3.04 -4.56 -22.12
N LYS A 177 -2.35 -3.47 -22.48
CA LYS A 177 -2.22 -3.06 -23.90
C LYS A 177 -1.43 -4.07 -24.72
N ALA A 178 -0.32 -4.61 -24.19
CA ALA A 178 0.43 -5.68 -24.84
C ALA A 178 -0.38 -6.98 -25.00
N LEU A 179 -1.30 -7.29 -24.06
CA LEU A 179 -2.22 -8.43 -24.18
C LEU A 179 -3.29 -8.21 -25.26
N GLN A 180 -3.81 -6.99 -25.42
CA GLN A 180 -4.70 -6.65 -26.54
C GLN A 180 -4.01 -6.89 -27.89
N GLU A 181 -2.78 -6.40 -28.03
CA GLU A 181 -1.94 -6.63 -29.22
C GLU A 181 -1.57 -8.13 -29.41
N ALA A 182 -1.56 -8.93 -28.33
CA ALA A 182 -1.39 -10.38 -28.42
C ALA A 182 -2.61 -11.04 -29.06
N MET A 183 -3.81 -10.69 -28.59
CA MET A 183 -5.07 -11.27 -29.07
C MET A 183 -5.29 -10.94 -30.56
N GLU A 184 -5.11 -9.67 -30.96
CA GLU A 184 -5.17 -9.25 -32.38
C GLU A 184 -4.25 -10.07 -33.29
N ARG A 185 -3.03 -10.40 -32.81
CA ARG A 185 -2.06 -11.22 -33.56
C ARG A 185 -2.44 -12.69 -33.59
N ILE A 186 -3.01 -13.23 -32.52
CA ILE A 186 -3.48 -14.62 -32.44
C ILE A 186 -4.64 -14.82 -33.41
N GLU A 187 -5.68 -13.98 -33.35
CA GLU A 187 -6.85 -14.05 -34.25
C GLU A 187 -6.44 -13.93 -35.74
N ALA A 188 -5.49 -13.05 -36.05
CA ALA A 188 -4.92 -12.90 -37.39
C ALA A 188 -4.06 -14.09 -37.84
N LEU A 189 -3.47 -14.87 -36.92
CA LEU A 189 -2.76 -16.11 -37.22
C LEU A 189 -3.72 -17.28 -37.39
N GLU A 190 -4.72 -17.43 -36.51
CA GLU A 190 -5.78 -18.44 -36.61
C GLU A 190 -6.52 -18.35 -37.94
N THR A 191 -6.87 -17.13 -38.37
CA THR A 191 -7.49 -16.87 -39.69
C THR A 191 -6.62 -17.36 -40.85
N LYS A 192 -5.29 -17.19 -40.75
CA LYS A 192 -4.34 -17.63 -41.78
C LYS A 192 -4.14 -19.14 -41.78
N VAL A 193 -4.09 -19.76 -40.60
CA VAL A 193 -3.99 -21.22 -40.46
C VAL A 193 -5.22 -21.88 -41.07
N ALA A 194 -6.43 -21.42 -40.71
CA ALA A 194 -7.68 -21.93 -41.29
C ALA A 194 -7.72 -21.80 -42.82
N ALA A 195 -7.24 -20.69 -43.39
CA ALA A 195 -7.15 -20.52 -44.83
C ALA A 195 -6.14 -21.49 -45.49
N LEU A 196 -5.02 -21.79 -44.85
CA LEU A 196 -4.01 -22.74 -45.32
C LEU A 196 -4.46 -24.20 -45.20
N GLU A 197 -5.24 -24.54 -44.16
CA GLU A 197 -5.82 -25.89 -43.97
C GLU A 197 -6.93 -26.23 -44.97
N THR A 198 -7.38 -25.26 -45.79
CA THR A 198 -8.36 -25.45 -46.87
C THR A 198 -7.76 -25.53 -48.27
N GLN A 199 -6.42 -25.59 -48.40
CA GLN A 199 -5.68 -25.73 -49.68
C GLN A 199 -5.18 -27.15 -49.91
#